data_AF-B7PTY3-F1
#
_entry.id   AF-B7PTY3-F1
#
_cell.length_a   1.000
_cell.length_b   1.000
_cell.length_c   1.000
_cell.angle_alpha   90.00
_cell.angle_beta   90.00
_cell.angle_gamma   90.00
#
_symmetry.space_group_name_H-M   'P 1'
#
loop_
_entity.id
_entity.type
_entity.pdbx_description
1 polymer ?
#
loop_
_entity_poly.entity_id
_entity_poly.type
_entity_poly.pdbx_seq_one_letter_code
_entity_poly.pdbx_strand_id
1 'polypeptide(L)'
;MEELQCSVLDGQDSADHMILIEMEPAEDLEASTSAENTIAVSPVPNIVRNGGIEWGDTDTKVLLDYYKRYLPQIGPFKTFRSKREMYKKIAKDILRLTRAHTHARAVREPLQDAVSPRIARYEEELARIRALRDSLDAELLPPKPAPTGRTTTRAATARVAEDSVAEEDDVMATPASPRMRRRPVHVRAFLEMMRDLHQEREKGREERERRRDQRHTEKMQLLRRALALLEMDRMVSQATQT
;
A
#
# COMPACT_ATOMS: atom_id res chain seq x y z
N MET A 1 58.20 -15.55 4.87
CA MET A 1 58.73 -16.91 4.61
C MET A 1 59.04 -17.45 5.99
N GLU A 2 58.27 -18.36 6.60
CA GLU A 2 57.58 -19.54 6.07
C GLU A 2 56.36 -19.90 6.96
N GLU A 3 55.28 -20.31 6.29
CA GLU A 3 54.40 -21.45 6.58
C GLU A 3 53.61 -21.55 7.91
N LEU A 4 52.37 -21.08 7.87
CA LEU A 4 51.28 -21.53 8.75
C LEU A 4 50.66 -22.81 8.16
N GLN A 5 50.82 -23.91 8.88
CA GLN A 5 50.26 -25.22 8.57
C GLN A 5 48.72 -25.18 8.66
N CYS A 6 48.05 -25.41 7.52
CA CYS A 6 46.63 -25.75 7.47
C CYS A 6 46.45 -27.25 7.71
N SER A 7 45.90 -27.63 8.85
CA SER A 7 45.37 -28.97 9.06
C SER A 7 43.96 -29.04 8.47
N VAL A 8 43.88 -29.65 7.29
CA VAL A 8 42.67 -30.21 6.70
C VAL A 8 42.29 -31.43 7.55
N LEU A 9 41.11 -31.42 8.16
CA LEU A 9 40.48 -32.63 8.66
C LEU A 9 39.26 -32.92 7.80
N ASP A 10 39.43 -33.92 6.95
CA ASP A 10 38.38 -34.66 6.27
C ASP A 10 37.41 -35.25 7.29
N GLY A 11 36.12 -34.99 7.07
CA GLY A 11 35.03 -35.45 7.92
C GLY A 11 33.90 -36.05 7.08
N GLN A 12 34.21 -37.21 6.52
CA GLN A 12 33.35 -38.35 6.17
C GLN A 12 31.85 -38.09 5.92
N ASP A 13 31.47 -38.42 4.67
CA ASP A 13 30.17 -38.95 4.31
C ASP A 13 29.63 -39.95 5.36
N SER A 14 28.44 -39.67 5.89
CA SER A 14 27.63 -40.67 6.58
C SER A 14 26.16 -40.44 6.27
N ALA A 15 25.72 -41.09 5.19
CA ALA A 15 24.45 -41.77 4.98
C ALA A 15 23.18 -41.16 5.61
N ASP A 16 22.27 -40.74 4.72
CA ASP A 16 20.87 -41.17 4.71
C ASP A 16 20.19 -41.34 6.07
N HIS A 17 20.01 -40.24 6.80
CA HIS A 17 18.97 -40.18 7.81
C HIS A 17 17.64 -39.83 7.15
N MET A 18 17.05 -40.81 6.46
CA MET A 18 15.64 -40.77 6.11
C MET A 18 14.83 -40.69 7.41
N ILE A 19 14.28 -39.51 7.69
CA ILE A 19 13.30 -39.32 8.76
C ILE A 19 12.01 -39.99 8.28
N LEU A 20 11.82 -41.24 8.69
CA LEU A 20 10.54 -41.93 8.59
C LEU A 20 9.59 -41.25 9.60
N ILE A 21 8.75 -40.34 9.10
CA ILE A 21 7.65 -39.78 9.89
C ILE A 21 6.57 -40.87 9.90
N GLU A 22 6.57 -41.70 10.93
CA GLU A 22 5.42 -42.54 11.25
C GLU A 22 4.26 -41.61 11.63
N MET A 23 3.35 -41.41 10.68
CA MET A 23 2.04 -40.83 10.96
C MET A 23 1.21 -41.90 11.65
N GLU A 24 1.06 -41.80 12.96
CA GLU A 24 0.06 -42.59 13.68
C GLU A 24 -1.35 -42.30 13.11
N PRO A 25 -2.17 -43.34 12.90
CA PRO A 25 -3.55 -43.18 12.48
C PRO A 25 -4.37 -42.56 13.62
N ALA A 26 -5.07 -41.48 13.31
CA ALA A 26 -5.99 -40.80 14.20
C ALA A 26 -7.23 -41.68 14.44
N GLU A 27 -7.21 -42.47 15.50
CA GLU A 27 -8.41 -43.10 16.04
C GLU A 27 -9.01 -42.23 17.16
N ASP A 28 -10.29 -41.92 16.97
CA ASP A 28 -11.30 -41.65 18.00
C ASP A 28 -11.14 -40.40 18.87
N LEU A 29 -11.31 -39.23 18.25
CA LEU A 29 -11.85 -38.04 18.93
C LEU A 29 -13.35 -37.93 18.62
N GLU A 30 -14.09 -38.71 19.40
CA GLU A 30 -15.55 -38.64 19.56
C GLU A 30 -16.05 -37.19 19.67
N ALA A 31 -17.14 -36.97 18.96
CA ALA A 31 -17.77 -35.69 18.76
C ALA A 31 -18.34 -35.10 20.06
N SER A 32 -17.70 -34.07 20.61
CA SER A 32 -18.39 -33.12 21.48
C SER A 32 -19.09 -32.07 20.63
N THR A 33 -20.28 -32.45 20.16
CA THR A 33 -21.27 -31.53 19.60
C THR A 33 -21.86 -30.64 20.68
N SER A 34 -22.07 -29.37 20.29
CA SER A 34 -23.16 -28.50 20.74
C SER A 34 -23.09 -27.92 22.16
N ALA A 35 -22.39 -26.80 22.28
CA ALA A 35 -22.88 -25.71 23.12
C ALA A 35 -23.38 -24.60 22.19
N GLU A 36 -24.70 -24.51 22.03
CA GLU A 36 -25.39 -23.40 21.40
C GLU A 36 -25.05 -22.10 22.15
N ASN A 37 -24.06 -21.37 21.64
CA ASN A 37 -23.77 -20.03 22.11
C ASN A 37 -24.77 -19.08 21.46
N THR A 38 -26.01 -19.09 21.97
CA THR A 38 -27.04 -18.11 21.65
C THR A 38 -26.60 -16.77 22.25
N ILE A 39 -25.79 -16.04 21.48
CA ILE A 39 -25.44 -14.65 21.79
C ILE A 39 -26.75 -13.87 21.72
N ALA A 40 -27.32 -13.56 22.88
CA ALA A 40 -28.42 -12.62 23.00
C ALA A 40 -27.94 -11.25 22.48
N VAL A 41 -28.29 -10.94 21.23
CA VAL A 41 -28.09 -9.63 20.64
C VAL A 41 -29.06 -8.68 21.33
N SER A 42 -28.58 -8.06 22.41
CA SER A 42 -29.24 -6.94 23.05
C SER A 42 -29.54 -5.86 21.98
N PRO A 43 -30.79 -5.37 21.87
CA PRO A 43 -31.12 -4.31 20.93
C PRO A 43 -30.39 -3.04 21.36
N VAL A 44 -29.28 -2.76 20.69
CA VAL A 44 -28.47 -1.56 20.93
C VAL A 44 -29.35 -0.34 20.64
N PRO A 45 -29.51 0.58 21.61
CA PRO A 45 -30.34 1.77 21.42
C PRO A 45 -29.82 2.56 20.22
N ASN A 46 -30.75 2.98 19.36
CA ASN A 46 -30.51 3.70 18.12
C ASN A 46 -29.95 5.10 18.45
N ILE A 47 -28.63 5.18 18.63
CA ILE A 47 -27.90 6.43 18.77
C ILE A 47 -28.01 7.11 17.40
N VAL A 48 -28.77 8.20 17.33
CA VAL A 48 -28.84 9.09 16.18
C VAL A 48 -27.42 9.60 15.89
N ARG A 49 -26.70 8.92 14.99
CA ARG A 49 -25.35 9.26 14.59
C ARG A 49 -25.44 10.38 13.57
N ASN A 50 -25.15 11.60 14.02
CA ASN A 50 -25.01 12.78 13.18
C ASN A 50 -24.13 12.51 11.95
N GLY A 51 -24.74 12.51 10.75
CA GLY A 51 -24.06 12.64 9.45
C GLY A 51 -22.96 11.63 9.12
N GLY A 52 -22.88 10.52 9.85
CA GLY A 52 -21.90 9.47 9.58
C GLY A 52 -22.26 8.76 8.28
N ILE A 53 -21.31 8.61 7.38
CA ILE A 53 -21.46 7.72 6.23
C ILE A 53 -21.66 6.31 6.79
N GLU A 54 -22.89 5.83 6.72
CA GLU A 54 -23.22 4.46 7.08
C GLU A 54 -22.59 3.53 6.06
N TRP A 55 -21.93 2.48 6.55
CA TRP A 55 -21.34 1.47 5.67
C TRP A 55 -22.45 0.54 5.20
N GLY A 56 -22.68 0.50 3.89
CA GLY A 56 -23.61 -0.47 3.31
C GLY A 56 -23.10 -1.90 3.46
N ASP A 57 -24.01 -2.87 3.46
CA ASP A 57 -23.68 -4.30 3.53
C ASP A 57 -22.75 -4.72 2.37
N THR A 58 -22.97 -4.15 1.18
CA THR A 58 -22.14 -4.39 0.00
C THR A 58 -20.72 -3.89 0.19
N ASP A 59 -20.56 -2.68 0.75
CA ASP A 59 -19.25 -2.05 0.95
C ASP A 59 -18.46 -2.79 2.04
N THR A 60 -19.18 -3.20 3.10
CA THR A 60 -18.62 -4.02 4.17
C THR A 60 -18.14 -5.37 3.64
N LYS A 61 -18.93 -6.02 2.78
CA LYS A 61 -18.55 -7.30 2.14
C LYS A 61 -17.29 -7.14 1.29
N VAL A 62 -17.23 -6.12 0.43
CA VAL A 62 -16.05 -5.85 -0.42
C VAL A 62 -14.81 -5.62 0.43
N LEU A 63 -14.92 -4.84 1.50
CA LEU A 63 -13.82 -4.60 2.43
C LEU A 63 -13.31 -5.90 3.07
N LEU A 64 -14.23 -6.75 3.56
CA LEU A 64 -13.90 -8.03 4.19
C LEU A 64 -13.25 -9.02 3.20
N ASP A 65 -13.68 -9.04 1.95
CA ASP A 65 -13.09 -9.91 0.92
C ASP A 65 -11.64 -9.52 0.62
N TYR A 66 -11.36 -8.20 0.49
CA TYR A 66 -9.98 -7.72 0.33
C TYR A 66 -9.13 -7.98 1.58
N TYR A 67 -9.71 -7.85 2.77
CA TYR A 67 -9.03 -8.18 4.02
C TYR A 67 -8.59 -9.64 4.05
N LYS A 68 -9.52 -10.58 3.79
CA LYS A 68 -9.22 -12.03 3.74
C LYS A 68 -8.14 -12.36 2.72
N ARG A 69 -8.17 -11.71 1.55
CA ARG A 69 -7.18 -11.93 0.47
C ARG A 69 -5.78 -11.44 0.81
N TYR A 70 -5.67 -10.31 1.51
CA TYR A 70 -4.37 -9.67 1.77
C TYR A 70 -3.75 -10.02 3.13
N LEU A 71 -4.55 -10.53 4.08
CA LEU A 71 -4.05 -10.91 5.41
C LEU A 71 -2.90 -11.93 5.38
N PRO A 72 -2.94 -13.02 4.59
CA PRO A 72 -1.86 -14.01 4.53
C PRO A 72 -0.56 -13.48 3.90
N GLN A 73 -0.63 -12.29 3.29
CA GLN A 73 0.49 -11.64 2.62
C GLN A 73 1.19 -10.60 3.51
N ILE A 74 0.84 -10.54 4.80
CA ILE A 74 1.52 -9.69 5.78
C ILE A 74 2.68 -10.49 6.39
N GLY A 75 3.91 -9.97 6.26
CA GLY A 75 5.08 -10.55 6.90
C GLY A 75 6.38 -9.85 6.52
N PRO A 76 7.48 -10.10 7.24
CA PRO A 76 8.78 -9.47 6.96
C PRO A 76 9.30 -9.71 5.54
N PHE A 77 8.95 -10.85 4.95
CA PHE A 77 9.36 -11.31 3.61
C PHE A 77 8.18 -11.48 2.65
N LYS A 78 7.01 -10.91 2.97
CA LYS A 78 5.82 -10.98 2.12
C LYS A 78 5.57 -9.63 1.43
N THR A 79 4.48 -9.53 0.67
CA THR A 79 4.15 -8.32 -0.11
C THR A 79 3.88 -7.11 0.76
N PHE A 80 3.28 -7.29 1.94
CA PHE A 80 3.04 -6.22 2.90
C PHE A 80 3.94 -6.39 4.12
N ARG A 81 4.72 -5.35 4.45
CA ARG A 81 5.57 -5.36 5.65
C ARG A 81 4.77 -5.10 6.93
N SER A 82 3.62 -4.42 6.82
CA SER A 82 2.75 -4.08 7.96
C SER A 82 1.27 -4.03 7.59
N LYS A 83 0.39 -4.18 8.60
CA LYS A 83 -1.08 -4.00 8.44
C LYS A 83 -1.45 -2.63 7.86
N ARG A 84 -0.68 -1.58 8.20
CA ARG A 84 -0.90 -0.22 7.68
C ARG A 84 -0.73 -0.14 6.16
N GLU A 85 0.27 -0.82 5.62
CA GLU A 85 0.51 -0.87 4.16
C GLU A 85 -0.60 -1.65 3.45
N MET A 86 -1.02 -2.77 4.03
CA MET A 86 -2.18 -3.53 3.53
C MET A 86 -3.43 -2.62 3.44
N TYR A 87 -3.79 -1.92 4.51
CA TYR A 87 -4.98 -1.04 4.48
C TYR A 87 -4.86 0.10 3.45
N LYS A 88 -3.67 0.67 3.26
CA LYS A 88 -3.44 1.64 2.17
C LYS A 88 -3.69 1.03 0.79
N LYS A 89 -3.31 -0.23 0.59
CA LYS A 89 -3.55 -0.96 -0.65
C LYS A 89 -5.03 -1.26 -0.85
N ILE A 90 -5.73 -1.74 0.19
CA ILE A 90 -7.18 -1.95 0.19
C ILE A 90 -7.91 -0.65 -0.20
N ALA A 91 -7.58 0.47 0.45
CA ALA A 91 -8.21 1.77 0.14
C ALA A 91 -8.01 2.19 -1.32
N LYS A 92 -6.81 1.99 -1.88
CA LYS A 92 -6.52 2.26 -3.29
C LYS A 92 -7.32 1.36 -4.24
N ASP A 93 -7.45 0.08 -3.92
CA ASP A 93 -8.14 -0.88 -4.77
C ASP A 93 -9.67 -0.66 -4.74
N ILE A 94 -10.25 -0.34 -3.58
CA ILE A 94 -11.65 0.08 -3.45
C ILE A 94 -11.90 1.37 -4.25
N LEU A 95 -11.02 2.37 -4.15
CA LEU A 95 -11.14 3.62 -4.92
C LEU A 95 -11.04 3.40 -6.43
N ARG A 96 -10.23 2.43 -6.87
CA ARG A 96 -10.15 2.04 -8.29
C ARG A 96 -11.43 1.37 -8.75
N LEU A 97 -12.01 0.51 -7.93
CA LEU A 97 -13.27 -0.17 -8.23
C LEU A 97 -14.42 0.84 -8.37
N THR A 98 -14.52 1.79 -7.45
CA THR A 98 -15.57 2.83 -7.51
C THR A 98 -15.40 3.75 -8.72
N ARG A 99 -14.17 4.14 -9.07
CA ARG A 99 -13.89 4.91 -10.30
C ARG A 99 -14.17 4.12 -11.58
N ALA A 100 -13.86 2.83 -11.60
CA ALA A 100 -14.16 1.97 -12.75
C ALA A 100 -15.68 1.87 -12.97
N HIS A 101 -16.48 1.80 -11.90
CA HIS A 101 -17.94 1.81 -12.02
C HIS A 101 -18.51 3.15 -12.49
N THR A 102 -17.91 4.28 -12.12
CA THR A 102 -18.35 5.59 -12.65
C THR A 102 -18.02 5.75 -14.14
N HIS A 103 -16.89 5.23 -14.62
CA HIS A 103 -16.54 5.27 -16.04
C HIS A 103 -17.33 4.26 -16.88
N ALA A 104 -17.63 3.07 -16.35
CA ALA A 104 -18.45 2.08 -17.05
C ALA A 104 -19.91 2.53 -17.23
N ARG A 105 -20.43 3.42 -16.38
CA ARG A 105 -21.77 4.02 -16.54
C ARG A 105 -21.81 5.17 -17.54
N ALA A 106 -20.66 5.80 -17.83
CA ALA A 106 -20.54 6.85 -18.83
C ALA A 106 -20.40 6.29 -20.27
N VAL A 107 -20.29 4.96 -20.45
CA VAL A 107 -20.15 4.28 -21.75
C VAL A 107 -21.28 3.29 -21.98
N ARG A 108 -22.50 3.61 -21.51
CA ARG A 108 -23.73 2.98 -22.00
C ARG A 108 -24.48 4.01 -22.86
N GLU A 109 -24.32 3.84 -24.17
CA GLU A 109 -25.27 4.19 -25.25
C GLU A 109 -25.92 5.58 -25.21
N PRO A 110 -25.67 6.46 -26.20
CA PRO A 110 -26.58 7.56 -26.47
C PRO A 110 -27.85 6.97 -27.09
N LEU A 111 -28.79 6.53 -26.24
CA LEU A 111 -30.17 6.37 -26.66
C LEU A 111 -30.72 7.78 -26.89
N GLN A 112 -30.58 8.23 -28.14
CA GLN A 112 -31.31 9.37 -28.67
C GLN A 112 -32.81 9.11 -28.42
N ASP A 113 -33.53 10.20 -28.13
CA ASP A 113 -34.99 10.24 -28.06
C ASP A 113 -35.65 9.84 -26.73
N ALA A 114 -35.33 10.55 -25.64
CA ALA A 114 -36.31 10.93 -24.62
C ALA A 114 -35.76 12.03 -23.69
N VAL A 115 -35.53 13.23 -24.22
CA VAL A 115 -35.31 14.39 -23.35
C VAL A 115 -36.62 14.65 -22.60
N SER A 116 -36.62 14.35 -21.31
CA SER A 116 -37.74 14.64 -20.41
C SER A 116 -38.11 16.13 -20.56
N PRO A 117 -39.41 16.50 -20.67
CA PRO A 117 -39.84 17.90 -20.83
C PRO A 117 -39.30 18.86 -19.75
N ARG A 118 -38.92 18.29 -18.60
CA ARG A 118 -38.32 19.02 -17.48
C ARG A 118 -36.86 19.41 -17.74
N ILE A 119 -36.10 18.61 -18.49
CA ILE A 119 -34.71 18.88 -18.85
C ILE A 119 -34.62 19.94 -19.96
N ALA A 120 -35.54 19.89 -20.93
CA ALA A 120 -35.64 20.90 -21.99
C ALA A 120 -35.83 22.34 -21.44
N ARG A 121 -36.56 22.51 -20.33
CA ARG A 121 -36.70 23.82 -19.67
C ARG A 121 -35.36 24.35 -19.14
N TYR A 122 -34.51 23.48 -18.58
CA TYR A 122 -33.22 23.91 -18.04
C TYR A 122 -32.20 24.23 -19.13
N GLU A 123 -32.27 23.57 -20.28
CA GLU A 123 -31.42 23.90 -21.43
C GLU A 123 -31.74 25.29 -21.99
N GLU A 124 -33.02 25.66 -22.03
CA GLU A 124 -33.44 27.00 -22.45
C GLU A 124 -33.00 28.09 -21.47
N GLU A 125 -33.08 27.84 -20.16
CA GLU A 125 -32.55 28.78 -19.15
C GLU A 125 -31.03 28.91 -19.22
N LEU A 126 -30.30 27.81 -19.43
CA LEU A 126 -28.84 27.85 -19.61
C LEU A 126 -28.44 28.60 -20.88
N ALA A 127 -29.21 28.46 -21.96
CA ALA A 127 -29.00 29.23 -23.18
C ALA A 127 -29.19 30.74 -22.95
N ARG A 128 -30.22 31.14 -22.19
CA ARG A 128 -30.43 32.55 -21.80
C ARG A 128 -29.29 33.09 -20.94
N ILE A 129 -28.78 32.31 -19.98
CA ILE A 129 -27.66 32.73 -19.14
C ILE A 129 -26.39 32.95 -19.97
N ARG A 130 -26.12 32.10 -20.96
CA ARG A 130 -24.98 32.29 -21.88
C ARG A 130 -25.14 33.56 -22.73
N ALA A 131 -26.32 33.76 -23.32
CA ALA A 131 -26.58 34.95 -24.12
C ALA A 131 -26.43 36.26 -23.32
N LEU A 132 -26.88 36.27 -22.05
CA LEU A 132 -26.69 37.43 -21.17
C LEU A 132 -25.23 37.67 -20.84
N ARG A 133 -24.44 36.61 -20.63
CA ARG A 133 -23.00 36.73 -20.39
C ARG A 133 -22.27 37.32 -21.60
N ASP A 134 -22.57 36.82 -22.79
CA ASP A 134 -21.95 37.29 -24.03
C ASP A 134 -22.29 38.77 -24.30
N SER A 135 -23.50 39.21 -23.93
CA SER A 135 -23.89 40.62 -23.99
C SER A 135 -23.15 41.50 -22.97
N LEU A 136 -22.88 40.99 -21.78
CA LEU A 136 -22.18 41.73 -20.73
C LEU A 136 -20.69 41.92 -21.07
N ASP A 137 -20.07 40.88 -21.63
CA ASP A 137 -18.67 40.91 -22.04
C ASP A 137 -18.43 41.85 -23.25
N ALA A 138 -19.45 42.09 -24.08
CA ALA A 138 -19.39 43.04 -25.19
C ALA A 138 -19.32 44.51 -24.74
N GLU A 139 -19.84 44.87 -23.56
CA GLU A 139 -19.87 46.25 -23.04
C GLU A 139 -18.60 46.63 -22.24
N LEU A 140 -17.86 45.62 -21.74
CA LEU A 140 -16.65 45.83 -20.93
C LEU A 140 -15.35 45.93 -21.75
N LEU A 141 -15.41 45.75 -23.08
CA LEU A 141 -14.26 45.95 -23.95
C LEU A 141 -14.09 47.45 -24.27
N PRO A 142 -13.00 48.11 -23.83
CA PRO A 142 -12.74 49.50 -24.17
C PRO A 142 -12.59 49.67 -25.69
N PRO A 143 -13.01 50.81 -26.26
CA PRO A 143 -12.99 51.03 -27.70
C PRO A 143 -11.57 50.88 -28.24
N LYS A 144 -11.40 49.90 -29.14
CA LYS A 144 -10.14 49.65 -29.86
C LYS A 144 -9.79 50.89 -30.70
N PRO A 145 -8.64 51.55 -30.47
CA PRO A 145 -8.26 52.71 -31.27
C PRO A 145 -8.00 52.30 -32.72
N ALA A 146 -8.45 53.14 -33.65
CA ALA A 146 -8.40 52.94 -35.09
C ALA A 146 -6.96 52.81 -35.64
N PRO A 147 -6.74 52.02 -36.71
CA PRO A 147 -5.42 51.88 -37.33
C PRO A 147 -5.10 53.09 -38.21
N THR A 148 -4.27 54.00 -37.72
CA THR A 148 -3.68 55.08 -38.52
C THR A 148 -2.48 54.54 -39.28
N GLY A 149 -2.61 54.40 -40.60
CA GLY A 149 -1.51 54.03 -41.47
C GLY A 149 -0.44 55.12 -41.56
N ARG A 150 0.83 54.72 -41.61
CA ARG A 150 1.89 55.54 -42.21
C ARG A 150 3.10 54.70 -42.64
N THR A 151 3.27 54.66 -43.95
CA THR A 151 4.45 54.31 -44.73
C THR A 151 5.64 55.21 -44.39
N THR A 152 6.84 54.66 -44.16
CA THR A 152 8.11 55.19 -44.69
C THR A 152 9.17 54.10 -44.80
N THR A 153 9.98 54.25 -45.83
CA THR A 153 10.98 53.37 -46.43
C THR A 153 12.35 53.37 -45.75
N ARG A 154 13.08 52.25 -45.98
CA ARG A 154 14.47 52.13 -46.49
C ARG A 154 15.62 51.73 -45.53
N ALA A 155 16.36 50.73 -46.06
CA ALA A 155 17.79 50.41 -45.96
C ALA A 155 18.27 49.76 -44.64
N ALA A 156 18.52 48.44 -44.60
CA ALA A 156 19.58 47.64 -45.25
C ALA A 156 20.93 47.68 -44.52
N THR A 157 21.23 46.62 -43.77
CA THR A 157 22.54 45.95 -43.76
C THR A 157 22.38 44.45 -43.44
N ALA A 158 22.79 43.64 -44.42
CA ALA A 158 23.21 42.23 -44.37
C ALA A 158 24.27 41.99 -43.26
N ARG A 159 24.56 40.81 -42.70
CA ARG A 159 24.32 39.35 -42.92
C ARG A 159 24.73 38.68 -41.57
N VAL A 160 24.19 37.52 -41.19
CA VAL A 160 24.86 36.18 -41.10
C VAL A 160 23.84 35.32 -40.32
N ALA A 161 23.18 34.33 -40.95
CA ALA A 161 23.39 32.87 -40.77
C ALA A 161 23.05 32.37 -39.33
N GLU A 162 22.22 31.38 -39.02
CA GLU A 162 21.56 30.29 -39.74
C GLU A 162 20.29 29.83 -38.99
N ASP A 163 19.36 29.26 -39.75
CA ASP A 163 18.50 28.10 -39.48
C ASP A 163 18.09 27.75 -38.03
N SER A 164 16.82 27.98 -37.69
CA SER A 164 16.04 27.24 -36.67
C SER A 164 14.56 27.59 -36.77
N VAL A 165 13.75 26.60 -37.19
CA VAL A 165 12.29 26.65 -37.24
C VAL A 165 11.72 26.72 -35.82
N ALA A 166 11.08 27.83 -35.47
CA ALA A 166 10.27 27.99 -34.26
C ALA A 166 8.85 28.41 -34.67
N GLU A 167 7.91 27.48 -34.53
CA GLU A 167 6.47 27.75 -34.47
C GLU A 167 6.14 28.07 -33.00
N GLU A 168 5.77 29.33 -32.74
CA GLU A 168 5.24 29.80 -31.45
C GLU A 168 3.71 29.83 -31.53
N ASP A 169 3.05 28.81 -30.95
CA ASP A 169 1.65 28.87 -30.55
C ASP A 169 1.55 29.44 -29.12
N ASP A 170 1.08 30.68 -29.02
CA ASP A 170 0.90 31.45 -27.79
C ASP A 170 -0.33 30.95 -27.00
N VAL A 171 -0.12 29.92 -26.17
CA VAL A 171 -1.12 29.42 -25.22
C VAL A 171 -1.04 30.21 -23.90
N MET A 172 -2.00 31.10 -23.73
CA MET A 172 -2.60 31.60 -22.47
C MET A 172 -1.87 31.22 -21.17
N ALA A 173 -1.14 32.21 -20.65
CA ALA A 173 -0.50 32.23 -19.35
C ALA A 173 -1.48 31.89 -18.19
N THR A 174 -1.29 30.73 -17.58
CA THR A 174 -1.84 30.40 -16.25
C THR A 174 -0.91 30.98 -15.18
N PRO A 175 -1.39 31.74 -14.18
CA PRO A 175 -0.51 32.32 -13.17
C PRO A 175 0.18 31.23 -12.33
N ALA A 176 1.51 31.27 -12.38
CA ALA A 176 2.41 30.31 -11.77
C ALA A 176 2.20 30.20 -10.25
N SER A 177 1.85 29.00 -9.81
CA SER A 177 1.93 28.58 -8.41
C SER A 177 3.35 28.80 -7.87
N PRO A 178 3.52 29.36 -6.65
CA PRO A 178 4.83 29.63 -6.08
C PRO A 178 5.58 28.32 -5.89
N ARG A 179 6.53 28.04 -6.81
CA ARG A 179 7.48 26.94 -6.71
C ARG A 179 8.27 27.10 -5.41
N MET A 180 7.87 26.37 -4.37
CA MET A 180 8.66 26.19 -3.16
C MET A 180 10.04 25.67 -3.59
N ARG A 181 11.04 26.53 -3.49
CA ARG A 181 12.45 26.16 -3.66
C ARG A 181 12.77 25.11 -2.59
N ARG A 182 12.76 23.83 -3.00
CA ARG A 182 13.21 22.74 -2.13
C ARG A 182 14.67 23.00 -1.82
N ARG A 183 14.94 23.31 -0.54
CA ARG A 183 16.30 23.40 -0.02
C ARG A 183 17.03 22.09 -0.35
N PRO A 184 18.29 22.13 -0.82
CA PRO A 184 19.07 20.92 -1.00
C PRO A 184 19.21 20.25 0.37
N VAL A 185 18.50 19.13 0.55
CA VAL A 185 18.69 18.27 1.72
C VAL A 185 20.13 17.79 1.65
N HIS A 186 20.88 17.98 2.75
CA HIS A 186 22.28 17.59 2.82
C HIS A 186 22.38 16.05 2.70
N VAL A 187 22.63 15.58 1.47
CA VAL A 187 22.57 14.16 1.09
C VAL A 187 23.43 13.29 2.02
N ARG A 188 24.57 13.82 2.47
CA ARG A 188 25.46 13.14 3.41
C ARG A 188 24.80 12.82 4.75
N ALA A 189 24.11 13.79 5.37
CA ALA A 189 23.40 13.58 6.64
C ALA A 189 22.23 12.60 6.48
N PHE A 190 21.54 12.64 5.34
CA PHE A 190 20.48 11.68 5.03
C PHE A 190 21.01 10.24 4.90
N LEU A 191 22.14 10.06 4.20
CA LEU A 191 22.76 8.73 4.04
C LEU A 191 23.28 8.17 5.37
N GLU A 192 23.81 9.03 6.23
CA GLU A 192 24.25 8.65 7.59
C GLU A 192 23.06 8.20 8.44
N MET A 193 21.97 8.99 8.47
CA MET A 193 20.73 8.60 9.15
C MET A 193 20.17 7.25 8.64
N MET A 194 20.23 6.99 7.32
CA MET A 194 19.79 5.72 6.75
C MET A 194 20.67 4.54 7.17
N ARG A 195 21.98 4.76 7.33
CA ARG A 195 22.93 3.75 7.82
C ARG A 195 22.64 3.42 9.28
N ASP A 196 22.43 4.42 10.12
CA ASP A 196 22.16 4.23 11.54
C ASP A 196 20.85 3.48 11.75
N LEU A 197 19.81 3.84 10.99
CA LEU A 197 18.51 3.16 11.06
C LEU A 197 18.57 1.71 10.59
N HIS A 198 19.47 1.38 9.66
CA HIS A 198 19.74 0.00 9.26
C HIS A 198 20.45 -0.76 10.38
N GLN A 199 21.48 -0.19 10.97
CA GLN A 199 22.22 -0.80 12.08
C GLN A 199 21.34 -1.03 13.30
N GLU A 200 20.50 -0.07 13.67
CA GLU A 200 19.58 -0.21 14.80
C GLU A 200 18.54 -1.31 14.55
N ARG A 201 18.04 -1.42 13.31
CA ARG A 201 17.14 -2.52 12.92
C ARG A 201 17.81 -3.89 12.97
N GLU A 202 19.06 -3.98 12.52
CA GLU A 202 19.86 -5.22 12.58
C GLU A 202 20.11 -5.65 14.03
N LYS A 203 20.59 -4.73 14.88
CA LYS A 203 20.78 -4.99 16.32
C LYS A 203 19.50 -5.48 16.98
N GLY A 204 18.35 -4.90 16.62
CA GLY A 204 17.06 -5.35 17.12
C GLY A 204 16.64 -6.74 16.63
N ARG A 205 17.08 -7.20 15.46
CA ARG A 205 16.86 -8.59 14.99
C ARG A 205 17.76 -9.55 15.76
N GLU A 206 19.05 -9.24 15.84
CA GLU A 206 20.05 -10.03 16.54
C GLU A 206 19.70 -10.22 18.02
N GLU A 207 19.28 -9.16 18.73
CA GLU A 207 18.88 -9.28 20.14
C GLU A 207 17.64 -10.16 20.33
N ARG A 208 16.69 -10.14 19.38
CA ARG A 208 15.51 -11.03 19.44
C ARG A 208 15.88 -12.49 19.20
N GLU A 209 16.82 -12.74 18.30
CA GLU A 209 17.36 -14.07 18.01
C GLU A 209 18.12 -14.60 19.22
N ARG A 210 19.05 -13.80 19.77
CA ARG A 210 19.78 -14.13 21.02
C ARG A 210 18.84 -14.51 22.16
N ARG A 211 17.74 -13.77 22.36
CA ARG A 211 16.75 -14.11 23.39
C ARG A 211 15.99 -15.41 23.10
N ARG A 212 15.75 -15.74 21.83
CA ARG A 212 15.15 -17.04 21.46
C ARG A 212 16.14 -18.16 21.76
N ASP A 213 17.41 -17.98 21.43
CA ASP A 213 18.46 -18.97 21.67
C ASP A 213 18.71 -19.17 23.16
N GLN A 214 18.65 -18.12 23.97
CA GLN A 214 18.72 -18.24 25.43
C GLN A 214 17.58 -19.09 25.99
N ARG A 215 16.33 -18.78 25.63
CA ARG A 215 15.20 -19.61 26.08
C ARG A 215 15.29 -21.04 25.56
N HIS A 216 15.76 -21.22 24.33
CA HIS A 216 15.94 -22.55 23.75
C HIS A 216 17.02 -23.35 24.50
N THR A 217 18.17 -22.74 24.77
CA THR A 217 19.27 -23.37 25.52
C THR A 217 18.87 -23.70 26.95
N GLU A 218 18.20 -22.79 27.66
CA GLU A 218 17.64 -23.05 28.99
C GLU A 218 16.64 -24.22 28.98
N LYS A 219 15.71 -24.23 28.02
CA LYS A 219 14.76 -25.33 27.83
C LYS A 219 15.49 -26.66 27.60
N MET A 220 16.51 -26.67 26.73
CA MET A 220 17.30 -27.88 26.46
C MET A 220 18.09 -28.35 27.68
N GLN A 221 18.59 -27.43 28.51
CA GLN A 221 19.25 -27.78 29.76
C GLN A 221 18.28 -28.44 30.76
N LEU A 222 17.06 -27.91 30.88
CA LEU A 222 16.03 -28.51 31.74
C LEU A 222 15.65 -29.92 31.28
N LEU A 223 15.48 -30.14 29.98
CA LEU A 223 15.19 -31.46 29.42
C LEU A 223 16.33 -32.44 29.70
N ARG A 224 17.59 -32.03 29.49
CA ARG A 224 18.76 -32.87 29.82
C ARG A 224 18.81 -33.24 31.29
N ARG A 225 18.51 -32.29 32.19
CA ARG A 225 18.45 -32.56 33.64
C ARG A 225 17.32 -33.52 34.00
N ALA A 226 16.13 -33.34 33.42
CA ALA A 226 14.99 -34.22 33.66
C ALA A 226 15.28 -35.65 33.20
N LEU A 227 15.87 -35.82 32.01
CA LEU A 227 16.30 -37.13 31.51
C LEU A 227 17.32 -37.79 32.43
N ALA A 228 18.31 -37.03 32.93
CA ALA A 228 19.30 -37.55 33.87
C ALA A 228 18.66 -38.03 35.19
N LEU A 229 17.67 -37.31 35.73
CA LEU A 229 16.95 -37.72 36.94
C LEU A 229 16.16 -39.01 36.72
N LEU A 230 15.45 -39.12 35.59
CA LEU A 230 14.71 -40.33 35.24
C LEU A 230 15.64 -41.53 35.05
N GLU A 231 16.83 -41.32 34.52
CA GLU A 231 17.85 -42.37 34.39
C GLU A 231 18.37 -42.82 35.77
N MET A 232 18.60 -41.89 36.70
CA MET A 232 18.99 -42.23 38.07
C MET A 232 17.88 -42.98 38.81
N ASP A 233 16.63 -42.55 38.72
CA ASP A 233 15.49 -43.24 39.35
C ASP A 233 15.33 -44.67 38.82
N ARG A 234 15.59 -44.87 37.52
CA ARG A 234 15.60 -46.21 36.89
C ARG A 234 16.72 -47.08 37.48
N MET A 235 17.93 -46.55 37.65
CA MET A 235 19.05 -47.28 38.25
C MET A 235 18.79 -47.66 39.71
N VAL A 236 18.23 -46.73 40.51
CA VAL A 236 17.89 -47.00 41.93
C VAL A 236 16.81 -48.07 42.04
N SER A 237 15.80 -48.04 41.17
CA SER A 237 14.72 -49.03 41.15
C SER A 237 15.20 -50.43 40.77
N GLN A 238 16.26 -50.55 39.97
CA GLN A 238 16.87 -51.84 39.63
C GLN A 238 17.73 -52.39 40.78
N ALA A 239 18.42 -51.53 41.53
CA ALA A 239 19.27 -51.94 42.65
C ALA A 239 18.51 -52.44 43.88
N THR A 240 17.24 -52.04 44.04
CA THR A 240 16.40 -52.47 45.19
C THR A 240 15.67 -53.80 44.95
N GLN A 241 15.68 -54.32 43.72
CA GLN A 241 15.04 -55.60 43.38
C GLN A 241 15.98 -56.81 43.51
N THR A 242 17.26 -56.59 43.76
CA THR A 242 18.27 -57.63 44.02
C THR A 242 18.47 -57.85 45.51
#